data_AF-A0A851USM3-F1
#
_entry.id   AF-A0A851USM3-F1
#
_cell.length_a   1.000
_cell.length_b   1.000
_cell.length_c   1.000
_cell.angle_alpha   90.00
_cell.angle_beta   90.00
_cell.angle_gamma   90.00
#
_symmetry.space_group_name_H-M   'P 1'
#
loop_
_entity.id
_entity.type
_entity.pdbx_description
1 polymer ?
#
loop_
_entity_poly.entity_id
_entity_poly.type
_entity_poly.pdbx_seq_one_letter_code
_entity_poly.pdbx_strand_id
1 'polypeptide(L)' 'VKIKGPKGKFVYTRNLAPHLLMIAGGTGITPMYQIIKSSLKDAADQTKISLIYANVEE' A
#
# COMPACT_ATOMS: atom_id res chain seq x y z
N VAL A 1 22.95 -7.61 7.59
CA VAL A 1 21.67 -8.35 7.55
C VAL A 1 21.56 -9.04 6.19
N LYS A 2 21.28 -10.36 6.13
CA LYS A 2 21.05 -11.07 4.86
C LYS A 2 19.55 -11.03 4.53
N ILE A 3 19.17 -10.48 3.38
CA ILE A 3 17.77 -10.33 2.96
C ILE A 3 17.50 -11.29 1.81
N LYS A 4 16.41 -12.06 1.89
CA LYS A 4 15.91 -12.87 0.78
C LYS A 4 14.90 -12.04 -0.02
N GLY A 5 14.92 -12.22 -1.34
CA GLY A 5 14.22 -11.36 -2.31
C GLY A 5 12.71 -11.17 -2.09
N PRO A 6 12.08 -10.33 -2.91
CA PRO A 6 10.67 -9.99 -2.76
C PRO A 6 9.80 -11.24 -2.87
N LYS A 7 8.82 -11.36 -1.97
CA LYS A 7 7.83 -12.42 -1.95
C LYS A 7 6.44 -11.79 -1.91
N GLY A 8 5.50 -12.40 -2.63
CA GLY A 8 4.12 -11.93 -2.75
C GLY A 8 3.62 -12.06 -4.18
N LYS A 9 2.30 -12.06 -4.35
CA LYS A 9 1.64 -12.12 -5.68
C LYS A 9 1.07 -10.77 -6.12
N PHE A 10 0.85 -9.86 -5.18
CA PHE A 10 0.27 -8.55 -5.47
C PHE A 10 1.37 -7.59 -5.92
N VAL A 11 1.19 -7.01 -7.10
CA VAL A 11 2.04 -5.96 -7.66
C VAL A 11 1.13 -4.80 -8.01
N TYR A 12 1.37 -3.65 -7.41
CA TYR A 12 0.65 -2.45 -7.77
C TYR A 12 1.13 -1.93 -9.13
N THR A 13 0.19 -1.53 -9.97
CA THR A 13 0.46 -0.83 -11.23
C THR A 13 -0.33 0.47 -11.26
N ARG A 14 0.19 1.48 -11.94
CA ARG A 14 -0.50 2.76 -12.15
C ARG A 14 -1.95 2.54 -12.60
N ASN A 15 -2.88 3.28 -12.01
CA ASN A 15 -4.31 3.25 -12.36
C ASN A 15 -4.93 1.84 -12.32
N LEU A 16 -4.41 0.91 -11.50
CA LEU A 16 -4.96 -0.45 -11.35
C LEU A 16 -6.45 -0.43 -10.99
N ALA A 17 -6.90 0.57 -10.24
CA ALA A 17 -8.30 0.86 -10.00
C ALA A 17 -8.47 2.39 -9.86
N PRO A 18 -9.64 2.95 -10.20
CA PRO A 18 -9.91 4.38 -9.98
C PRO A 18 -9.95 4.76 -8.49
N HIS A 19 -10.34 3.81 -7.63
CA HIS A 19 -10.34 3.98 -6.18
C HIS A 19 -9.82 2.72 -5.48
N LEU A 20 -8.80 2.88 -4.63
CA LEU A 20 -8.29 1.84 -3.76
C LEU A 20 -8.71 2.10 -2.31
N LEU A 21 -9.55 1.21 -1.79
CA LEU A 21 -9.82 1.13 -0.36
C LEU A 21 -8.84 0.13 0.28
N MET A 22 -8.06 0.60 1.24
CA MET A 22 -7.09 -0.20 1.98
C MET A 22 -7.54 -0.33 3.43
N ILE A 23 -7.43 -1.52 3.99
CA ILE A 23 -7.69 -1.78 5.41
C ILE A 23 -6.42 -2.40 5.99
N ALA A 24 -5.91 -1.81 7.08
CA ALA A 24 -4.72 -2.31 7.75
C ALA A 24 -4.84 -2.21 9.27
N GLY A 25 -4.11 -3.07 9.97
CA GLY A 25 -3.93 -2.94 11.41
C GLY A 25 -2.56 -3.40 11.87
N GLY A 26 -2.08 -2.80 12.97
CA GLY A 26 -0.73 -3.03 13.49
C GLY A 26 0.36 -2.89 12.41
N THR A 27 1.24 -3.88 12.32
CA THR A 27 2.31 -3.94 11.29
C THR A 27 1.80 -4.21 9.87
N GLY A 28 0.52 -4.56 9.71
CA GLY A 28 -0.12 -4.76 8.41
C GLY A 28 -0.19 -3.48 7.55
N ILE A 29 0.13 -2.31 8.11
CA ILE A 29 0.21 -1.05 7.36
C ILE A 29 1.40 -1.00 6.40
N THR A 30 2.48 -1.75 6.65
CA THR A 30 3.71 -1.68 5.86
C THR A 30 3.51 -1.94 4.35
N PRO A 31 2.82 -3.00 3.89
CA PRO A 31 2.55 -3.18 2.46
C PRO A 31 1.64 -2.08 1.89
N MET A 32 0.69 -1.56 2.67
CA MET A 32 -0.19 -0.46 2.22
C MET A 32 0.60 0.83 2.00
N TYR A 33 1.51 1.14 2.92
CA TYR A 33 2.40 2.30 2.82
C TYR A 33 3.31 2.22 1.58
N GLN A 34 3.80 1.02 1.23
CA GLN A 34 4.58 0.83 0.00
C GLN A 34 3.78 1.18 -1.26
N ILE A 35 2.50 0.77 -1.32
CA ILE A 35 1.60 1.07 -2.45
C ILE A 35 1.33 2.57 -2.52
N ILE A 36 0.95 3.19 -1.39
CA ILE A 36 0.69 4.64 -1.31
C ILE A 36 1.90 5.44 -1.81
N LYS A 37 3.10 5.09 -1.32
CA LYS A 37 4.34 5.75 -1.74
C LYS A 37 4.63 5.56 -3.24
N SER A 38 4.35 4.38 -3.79
CA SER A 38 4.51 4.12 -5.21
C SER A 38 3.56 4.96 -6.06
N SER A 39 2.29 5.05 -5.66
CA SER A 39 1.27 5.83 -6.36
C SER A 39 1.59 7.33 -6.32
N LEU A 40 1.89 7.88 -5.14
CA LEU A 40 2.19 9.31 -4.97
C LEU A 40 3.49 9.75 -5.67
N LYS A 41 4.42 8.83 -5.96
CA LYS A 41 5.65 9.14 -6.69
C LYS A 41 5.39 9.34 -8.19
N ASP A 42 4.29 8.81 -8.71
CA ASP A 42 3.94 8.86 -10.11
C ASP A 42 2.84 9.90 -10.36
N ALA A 43 3.21 11.06 -10.88
CA ALA A 43 2.26 12.15 -11.14
C ALA A 43 1.19 11.81 -12.19
N ALA A 44 1.38 10.73 -12.98
CA ALA A 44 0.38 10.24 -13.93
C ALA A 44 -0.60 9.23 -13.30
N ASP A 45 -0.37 8.84 -12.04
CA ASP A 45 -1.26 7.98 -11.30
C ASP A 45 -2.40 8.80 -10.69
N GLN A 46 -3.62 8.51 -11.13
CA GLN A 46 -4.83 9.20 -10.69
C GLN A 46 -5.63 8.35 -9.69
N THR A 47 -5.04 7.25 -9.20
CA THR A 47 -5.68 6.38 -8.23
C THR A 47 -6.04 7.16 -6.97
N LYS A 48 -7.33 7.26 -6.64
CA LYS A 48 -7.76 7.81 -5.36
C LYS A 48 -7.61 6.73 -4.28
N ILE A 49 -6.87 7.02 -3.22
CA ILE A 49 -6.58 6.04 -2.15
C ILE A 49 -7.30 6.46 -0.86
N SER A 50 -7.97 5.50 -0.22
CA SER A 50 -8.53 5.63 1.13
C SER A 50 -7.94 4.53 2.01
N LEU A 51 -7.41 4.87 3.19
CA LEU A 51 -6.87 3.90 4.16
C LEU A 51 -7.68 3.95 5.45
N ILE A 52 -8.24 2.82 5.83
CA ILE A 52 -8.79 2.58 7.17
C ILE A 52 -7.71 1.85 7.97
N TYR A 53 -7.20 2.50 9.01
CA TYR A 53 -6.20 1.95 9.91
C TYR A 53 -6.82 1.71 11.28
N ALA A 54 -6.66 0.49 11.80
CA ALA A 54 -7.06 0.12 13.15
C ALA A 54 -5.85 -0.32 13.96
N ASN A 55 -5.62 0.30 15.10
CA ASN A 55 -4.65 -0.15 16.09
C ASN A 55 -5.33 -0.22 17.46
N VAL A 56 -4.82 -1.08 18.33
CA VAL A 56 -5.18 -1.02 19.76
C VAL A 56 -4.28 0.03 20.42
N GLU A 57 -4.86 0.89 21.25
CA GLU A 57 -4.09 1.57 22.28
C GLU A 57 -4.01 0.61 23.47
N GLU A 58 -2.80 0.30 23.91
CA GLU A 58 -2.53 -0.44 25.13
C GLU A 58 -1.92 0.52 26.16
#